data_AF-A0A1B6HRN5-F1
#
_entry.id   AF-A0A1B6HRN5-F1
#
_cell.length_a   1.000
_cell.length_b   1.000
_cell.length_c   1.000
_cell.angle_alpha   90.00
_cell.angle_beta   90.00
_cell.angle_gamma   90.00
#
_symmetry.space_group_name_H-M   'P 1'
#
loop_
_entity.id
_entity.type
_entity.pdbx_description
1 polymer ?
#
loop_
_entity_poly.entity_id
_entity_poly.type
_entity_poly.pdbx_seq_one_letter_code
_entity_poly.pdbx_strand_id
1 'polypeptide(L)'
;MSFCKRFTSSDSIFLPRHLLLRCGISLDKPALGVNRLCGSGFQAVVNGAQNILCGDSQVVLTGGVDNMSQAPHAVRNIRFGVPLGSTPELEDTLWVGLTDTYCKLPMALTAEKLASQYK
;
A
#
# COMPACT_ATOMS: atom_id res chain seq x y z
N MET A 1 14.01 2.19 8.57
CA MET A 1 12.74 1.43 8.70
C MET A 1 12.09 1.27 7.35
N SER A 2 11.42 0.14 7.09
CA SER A 2 10.61 -0.07 5.89
C SER A 2 9.21 -0.54 6.28
N PHE A 3 8.14 0.13 5.82
CA PHE A 3 6.73 -0.22 6.12
C PHE A 3 5.85 -0.28 4.86
N CYS A 4 4.85 -1.16 4.86
CA CYS A 4 3.80 -1.26 3.83
C CYS A 4 2.83 -0.06 3.87
N LYS A 5 2.40 0.44 2.69
CA LYS A 5 1.52 1.62 2.54
C LYS A 5 0.17 1.27 1.89
N ARG A 6 -0.93 1.73 2.51
CA ARG A 6 -2.26 1.86 1.88
C ARG A 6 -2.92 3.18 2.30
N PHE A 7 -3.64 3.84 1.39
CA PHE A 7 -4.20 5.19 1.58
C PHE A 7 -5.49 5.14 2.41
N THR A 8 -5.37 4.94 3.72
CA THR A 8 -6.52 4.75 4.62
C THR A 8 -6.82 5.97 5.49
N SER A 9 -5.85 6.87 5.63
CA SER A 9 -5.96 8.11 6.41
C SER A 9 -5.29 9.28 5.70
N SER A 10 -5.58 10.52 6.13
CA SER A 10 -4.90 11.73 5.64
C SER A 10 -3.38 11.63 5.76
N ASP A 11 -2.93 11.01 6.85
CA ASP A 11 -1.52 10.89 7.19
C ASP A 11 -0.88 9.62 6.63
N SER A 12 -1.61 8.86 5.81
CA SER A 12 -1.13 7.60 5.21
C SER A 12 0.16 7.77 4.42
N ILE A 13 0.42 8.96 3.88
CA ILE A 13 1.68 9.26 3.20
C ILE A 13 2.88 9.30 4.13
N PHE A 14 2.67 9.64 5.40
CA PHE A 14 3.69 9.71 6.46
C PHE A 14 3.67 8.48 7.38
N LEU A 15 2.89 7.44 7.04
CA LEU A 15 2.66 6.27 7.87
C LEU A 15 3.95 5.63 8.45
N PRO A 16 5.01 5.33 7.66
CA PRO A 16 6.25 4.77 8.20
C PRO A 16 6.91 5.69 9.24
N ARG A 17 6.80 7.00 9.04
CA ARG A 17 7.41 8.01 9.90
C ARG A 17 6.61 8.21 11.19
N HIS A 18 5.29 8.30 11.10
CA HIS A 18 4.43 8.44 12.28
C HIS A 18 4.48 7.20 13.16
N LEU A 19 4.56 5.99 12.57
CA LEU A 19 4.76 4.75 13.33
C LEU A 19 6.08 4.77 14.10
N LEU A 20 7.18 5.14 13.45
CA LEU A 20 8.49 5.27 14.09
C LEU A 20 8.44 6.16 15.33
N LEU A 21 7.85 7.36 15.21
CA LEU A 21 7.74 8.31 16.32
C LEU A 21 6.82 7.80 17.43
N ARG A 22 5.71 7.13 17.09
CA ARG A 22 4.79 6.52 18.07
C ARG A 22 5.41 5.34 18.81
N CYS A 23 6.36 4.65 18.21
CA CYS A 23 7.15 3.60 18.85
C CYS A 23 8.28 4.14 19.75
N GLY A 24 8.39 5.47 19.92
CA GLY A 24 9.40 6.10 20.76
C GLY A 24 10.79 6.16 20.13
N ILE A 25 10.90 5.99 18.81
CA ILE A 25 12.19 6.02 18.12
C ILE A 25 12.53 7.47 17.75
N SER A 26 13.82 7.80 17.87
CA SER A 26 14.30 9.17 17.76
C SER A 26 14.08 9.80 16.38
N LEU A 27 13.91 11.12 16.35
CA LEU A 27 13.60 11.93 15.16
C LEU A 27 14.68 11.81 14.08
N ASP A 28 15.95 11.64 14.46
CA ASP A 28 17.08 11.52 13.52
C ASP A 28 17.03 10.23 12.68
N LYS A 29 16.22 9.23 13.06
CA LYS A 29 16.17 7.94 12.36
C LYS A 29 15.28 7.97 11.10
N PRO A 30 15.77 7.51 9.94
CA PRO A 30 15.00 7.54 8.71
C PRO A 30 13.92 6.43 8.65
N ALA A 31 12.82 6.74 7.97
CA ALA A 31 11.72 5.82 7.70
C ALA A 31 11.35 5.84 6.21
N LEU A 32 11.12 4.65 5.65
CA LEU A 32 10.76 4.43 4.26
C LEU A 32 9.45 3.64 4.19
N GLY A 33 8.59 4.00 3.23
CA GLY A 33 7.41 3.23 2.87
C GLY A 33 7.66 2.47 1.58
N VAL A 34 7.34 1.18 1.55
CA VAL A 34 7.43 0.33 0.35
C VAL A 34 6.06 -0.23 0.02
N ASN A 35 5.77 -0.37 -1.27
CA ASN A 35 4.54 -1.00 -1.75
C ASN A 35 4.89 -2.05 -2.79
N ARG A 36 4.67 -3.31 -2.41
CA ARG A 36 4.73 -4.52 -3.25
C ARG A 36 3.46 -5.37 -3.05
N LEU A 37 2.29 -4.70 -2.98
CA LEU A 37 0.97 -5.32 -2.74
C LEU A 37 1.03 -6.28 -1.53
N CYS A 38 0.45 -7.48 -1.63
CA CYS A 38 0.45 -8.49 -0.56
C CYS A 38 1.86 -8.88 -0.09
N GLY A 39 2.90 -8.67 -0.92
CA GLY A 39 4.30 -8.95 -0.60
C GLY A 39 5.04 -7.80 0.09
N SER A 40 4.39 -6.67 0.38
CA SER A 40 5.05 -5.48 0.93
C SER A 40 5.73 -5.72 2.28
N GLY A 41 5.13 -6.54 3.15
CA GLY A 41 5.72 -6.89 4.44
C GLY A 41 7.04 -7.64 4.27
N PHE A 42 7.09 -8.61 3.35
CA PHE A 42 8.33 -9.32 3.03
C PHE A 42 9.35 -8.40 2.36
N GLN A 43 8.90 -7.50 1.47
CA GLN A 43 9.79 -6.52 0.84
C GLN A 43 10.46 -5.61 1.89
N ALA A 44 9.74 -5.24 2.95
CA ALA A 44 10.31 -4.46 4.03
C ALA A 44 11.47 -5.19 4.73
N VAL A 45 11.33 -6.49 4.95
CA VAL A 45 12.39 -7.36 5.51
C VAL A 45 13.59 -7.44 4.56
N VAL A 46 13.34 -7.66 3.26
CA VAL A 46 14.40 -7.73 2.24
C VAL A 46 15.21 -6.44 2.21
N ASN A 47 14.56 -5.28 2.18
CA ASN A 47 15.27 -4.00 2.20
C ASN A 47 16.07 -3.80 3.49
N GLY A 48 15.53 -4.22 4.63
CA GLY A 48 16.24 -4.16 5.91
C GLY A 48 17.51 -5.02 5.92
N ALA A 49 17.43 -6.24 5.39
CA ALA A 49 18.59 -7.11 5.24
C ALA A 49 19.63 -6.52 4.28
N GLN A 50 19.19 -5.97 3.14
CA GLN A 50 20.08 -5.28 2.18
C GLN A 50 20.82 -4.12 2.82
N ASN A 51 20.14 -3.27 3.59
CA ASN A 51 20.78 -2.14 4.29
C ASN A 51 21.84 -2.62 5.29
N ILE A 52 21.63 -3.76 5.95
CA ILE A 52 22.62 -4.33 6.87
C ILE A 52 23.81 -4.89 6.09
N LEU A 53 23.56 -5.64 5.02
CA LEU A 53 24.60 -6.23 4.18
C LEU A 53 25.46 -5.18 3.47
N CYS A 54 24.86 -4.07 3.04
CA CYS A 54 25.57 -2.93 2.43
C CYS A 54 26.34 -2.08 3.45
N GLY A 55 26.16 -2.32 4.75
CA GLY A 55 26.81 -1.54 5.82
C GLY A 55 26.12 -0.21 6.14
N ASP A 56 24.99 0.10 5.50
CA ASP A 56 24.23 1.34 5.72
C ASP A 56 23.51 1.37 7.07
N SER A 57 23.29 0.22 7.69
CA SER A 57 22.57 0.10 8.97
C SER A 57 23.05 -1.10 9.78
N GLN A 58 23.11 -0.96 11.11
CA GLN A 58 23.42 -2.09 12.01
C GLN A 58 22.15 -2.77 12.53
N VAL A 59 21.08 -1.99 12.71
CA VAL A 59 19.78 -2.46 13.18
C VAL A 59 18.69 -1.79 12.35
N VAL A 60 17.73 -2.58 11.87
CA VAL A 60 16.60 -2.08 11.07
C VAL A 60 15.30 -2.65 11.61
N LEU A 61 14.35 -1.78 11.93
CA LEU A 61 12.96 -2.20 12.17
C LEU A 61 12.22 -2.33 10.83
N THR A 62 11.57 -3.48 10.65
CA THR A 62 10.81 -3.84 9.45
C THR A 62 9.40 -4.26 9.84
N GLY A 63 8.42 -3.99 8.99
CA GLY A 63 7.03 -4.35 9.28
C GLY A 63 6.08 -4.08 8.12
N GLY A 64 4.84 -4.56 8.27
CA GLY A 64 3.75 -4.31 7.34
C GLY A 64 2.50 -3.93 8.14
N VAL A 65 1.78 -2.92 7.66
CA VAL A 65 0.51 -2.49 8.23
C VAL A 65 -0.49 -2.27 7.10
N ASP A 66 -1.75 -2.58 7.37
CA ASP A 66 -2.86 -2.36 6.44
C ASP A 66 -4.15 -2.14 7.22
N ASN A 67 -5.11 -1.42 6.62
CA ASN A 67 -6.45 -1.28 7.17
C ASN A 67 -7.47 -1.16 6.03
N MET A 68 -7.93 -2.31 5.54
CA MET A 68 -8.90 -2.36 4.44
C MET A 68 -10.24 -1.72 4.78
N SER A 69 -10.67 -1.78 6.03
CA SER A 69 -11.95 -1.19 6.48
C SER A 69 -11.99 0.33 6.36
N GLN A 70 -10.83 1.00 6.29
CA GLN A 70 -10.72 2.45 6.10
C GLN A 70 -10.39 2.85 4.67
N ALA A 71 -10.53 1.95 3.69
CA ALA A 71 -10.37 2.32 2.28
C ALA A 71 -11.40 3.40 1.91
N PRO A 72 -10.97 4.57 1.41
CA PRO A 72 -11.89 5.66 1.10
C PRO A 72 -12.66 5.36 -0.19
N HIS A 73 -13.84 5.96 -0.30
CA HIS A 73 -14.43 6.17 -1.61
C HIS A 73 -13.79 7.40 -2.26
N ALA A 74 -13.46 7.30 -3.55
CA ALA A 74 -12.82 8.36 -4.30
C ALA A 74 -13.70 8.80 -5.46
N VAL A 75 -13.73 10.11 -5.71
CA VAL A 75 -14.36 10.68 -6.90
C VAL A 75 -13.26 11.24 -7.78
N ARG A 76 -13.16 10.74 -9.01
CA ARG A 76 -12.12 11.14 -9.96
C ARG A 76 -12.63 12.25 -10.89
N ASN A 77 -11.70 12.99 -11.51
CA ASN A 77 -11.99 13.99 -12.54
C ASN A 77 -12.82 15.22 -12.14
N ILE A 78 -12.97 15.49 -10.84
CA ILE A 78 -13.74 16.66 -10.35
C ILE A 78 -12.88 17.89 -10.01
N ARG A 79 -11.55 17.75 -10.01
CA ARG A 79 -10.61 18.80 -9.55
C ARG A 79 -10.76 20.12 -10.32
N PHE A 80 -11.12 20.05 -11.60
CA PHE A 80 -11.20 21.21 -12.51
C PHE A 80 -12.65 21.58 -12.88
N GLY A 81 -13.62 21.10 -12.09
CA GLY A 81 -15.05 21.30 -12.34
C GLY A 81 -15.70 20.10 -13.01
N VAL A 82 -17.03 20.04 -12.93
CA VAL A 82 -17.86 18.98 -13.50
C VAL A 82 -18.90 19.58 -14.46
N PRO A 83 -19.15 18.98 -15.63
CA PRO A 83 -20.22 19.41 -16.52
C PRO A 83 -21.59 19.37 -15.82
N LEU A 84 -22.45 20.35 -16.11
CA LEU A 84 -23.83 20.36 -15.60
C LEU A 84 -24.57 19.08 -16.06
N GLY A 85 -25.19 18.38 -15.10
CA GLY A 85 -25.91 17.12 -15.36
C GLY A 85 -25.04 15.86 -15.32
N SER A 86 -23.72 16.00 -15.12
CA SER A 86 -22.86 14.85 -14.82
C SER A 86 -22.93 14.48 -13.33
N THR A 87 -23.18 13.21 -13.03
CA THR A 87 -23.11 12.67 -11.67
C THR A 87 -21.71 12.10 -11.45
N PRO A 88 -20.90 12.66 -10.54
CA PRO A 88 -19.58 12.12 -10.26
C PRO A 88 -19.72 10.72 -9.67
N GLU A 89 -19.01 9.75 -10.26
CA GLU A 89 -19.03 8.37 -9.75
C GLU A 89 -18.23 8.28 -8.44
N LEU A 90 -18.87 7.69 -7.43
CA LEU A 90 -18.25 7.39 -6.15
C LEU A 90 -17.59 6.01 -6.26
N GLU A 91 -16.29 5.98 -6.51
CA GLU A 91 -15.52 4.76 -6.72
C GLU A 91 -15.04 4.18 -5.38
N ASP A 92 -15.35 2.91 -5.11
CA ASP A 92 -14.72 2.17 -4.00
C ASP A 92 -13.28 1.81 -4.38
N THR A 93 -12.31 2.45 -3.70
CA THR A 93 -10.89 2.23 -3.97
C THR A 93 -10.41 0.83 -3.60
N LEU A 94 -11.10 0.16 -2.67
CA LEU A 94 -10.78 -1.21 -2.28
C LEU A 94 -11.13 -2.18 -3.41
N TRP A 95 -12.34 -2.02 -3.96
CA TRP A 95 -12.85 -2.90 -5.02
C TRP A 95 -12.03 -2.78 -6.30
N VAL A 96 -11.74 -1.54 -6.72
CA VAL A 96 -10.91 -1.28 -7.89
C VAL A 96 -9.47 -1.75 -7.66
N GLY A 97 -8.92 -1.56 -6.46
CA GLY A 97 -7.58 -2.02 -6.11
C GLY A 97 -7.38 -3.55 -6.11
N LEU A 98 -8.46 -4.33 -6.10
CA LEU A 98 -8.45 -5.79 -6.17
C LEU A 98 -8.70 -6.33 -7.60
N THR A 99 -8.82 -5.44 -8.57
CA THR A 99 -8.96 -5.78 -9.99
C THR A 99 -7.74 -5.34 -10.75
N ASP A 100 -7.04 -6.29 -11.38
CA ASP A 100 -5.93 -5.95 -12.25
C ASP A 100 -6.47 -5.50 -13.61
N THR A 101 -6.25 -4.22 -13.93
CA THR A 101 -6.70 -3.59 -15.18
C THR A 101 -5.91 -4.04 -16.39
N TYR A 102 -4.69 -4.56 -16.22
CA TYR A 102 -3.87 -5.05 -17.33
C TYR A 102 -4.40 -6.38 -17.87
N CYS A 103 -4.67 -7.34 -16.99
CA CYS A 103 -5.28 -8.61 -17.39
C CYS A 103 -6.81 -8.60 -17.38
N LYS A 104 -7.44 -7.51 -16.90
CA LYS A 104 -8.90 -7.33 -16.77
C LYS A 104 -9.55 -8.41 -15.90
N LEU A 105 -8.84 -8.89 -14.88
CA LEU A 105 -9.32 -9.92 -13.96
C LEU A 105 -9.30 -9.42 -12.52
N PRO A 106 -10.40 -9.61 -11.77
CA PRO A 106 -10.36 -9.60 -10.31
C PRO A 106 -9.39 -10.65 -9.81
N MET A 107 -8.71 -10.38 -8.69
CA MET A 107 -7.75 -11.33 -8.11
C MET A 107 -8.37 -12.72 -7.84
N ALA A 108 -9.66 -12.80 -7.50
CA ALA A 108 -10.35 -14.08 -7.33
C ALA A 108 -10.36 -14.94 -8.61
N LEU A 109 -10.58 -14.33 -9.79
CA LEU A 109 -10.59 -15.07 -11.05
C LEU A 109 -9.19 -15.55 -11.46
N THR A 110 -8.13 -14.89 -10.97
CA THR A 110 -6.77 -15.40 -11.16
C THR A 110 -6.55 -16.72 -10.41
N ALA A 111 -7.16 -16.87 -9.22
CA ALA A 111 -7.13 -18.10 -8.45
C ALA A 111 -7.93 -19.22 -9.14
N GLU A 112 -9.13 -18.90 -9.65
CA GLU A 112 -9.94 -19.85 -10.44
C GLU A 112 -9.20 -20.35 -11.69
N LYS A 113 -8.47 -19.45 -12.36
CA LYS A 113 -7.63 -19.82 -13.51
C LYS A 113 -6.55 -20.82 -13.10
N LEU A 114 -5.86 -20.60 -11.98
CA LEU A 114 -4.88 -21.56 -11.48
C LEU A 114 -5.51 -22.90 -11.11
N ALA A 115 -6.68 -22.89 -10.45
CA ALA A 115 -7.42 -24.10 -10.12
C ALA A 115 -7.79 -24.92 -11.38
N SER A 116 -8.11 -24.26 -12.49
CA SER A 116 -8.38 -24.94 -13.77
C SER A 116 -7.13 -25.56 -14.41
N GLN A 117 -5.95 -24.97 -14.18
CA GLN A 117 -4.68 -25.39 -14.79
C GLN A 117 -4.00 -26.55 -14.06
N TYR A 118 -4.14 -26.60 -12.72
CA TYR A 118 -3.42 -27.53 -11.85
C TYR A 118 -4.36 -28.48 -11.10
N LYS A 119 -5.25 -29.16 -11.84
CA LYS A 119 -6.18 -30.16 -11.28
C LYS A 119 -5.48 -31.36 -10.67
#